data_AF-A0A094FFD2-F1
#
_entry.id   AF-A0A094FFD2-F1
#
_cell.length_a   1.000
_cell.length_b   1.000
_cell.length_c   1.000
_cell.angle_alpha   90.00
_cell.angle_beta   90.00
_cell.angle_gamma   90.00
#
_symmetry.space_group_name_H-M   'P 1'
#
loop_
_entity.id
_entity.type
_entity.pdbx_description
1 polymer ?
#
loop_
_entity_poly.entity_id
_entity_poly.type
_entity_poly.pdbx_seq_one_letter_code
_entity_poly.pdbx_strand_id
1 'polypeptide(L)'
;MPSPTTHTLSSPGKIQSWDEDRTITTTPRVTPASVKFALPELSSSLHSSYLMTYLPGGDASFIFTDVITSSAPVEQSKGFLGQEGSFVTQGKGTFEAKSYTVHGQFEIVEGTGTGGLQGIQGSGVFRSKPTETDKGSVEYSFEVKLPHYDISLGSKEGNISMEIKAGVSRYALPMLLRCASFFTYEIPVLDYQAERVEAHGSIAQVPLTGADFGW
;
A
#
# COMPACT_ATOMS: atom_id res chain seq x y z
N MET A 1 21.46 -3.52 9.42
CA MET A 1 20.35 -3.31 8.46
C MET A 1 20.08 -1.82 8.40
N PRO A 2 19.92 -1.21 7.21
CA PRO A 2 19.48 0.19 7.14
C PRO A 2 18.15 0.32 7.89
N SER A 3 17.99 1.41 8.65
CA SER A 3 16.73 1.67 9.35
C SER A 3 15.65 1.97 8.30
N PRO A 4 14.41 1.48 8.46
CA PRO A 4 13.33 1.80 7.54
C PRO A 4 13.13 3.32 7.47
N THR A 5 13.18 3.89 6.27
CA THR A 5 12.86 5.29 6.03
C THR A 5 11.37 5.51 6.23
N THR A 6 11.00 6.52 7.01
CA THR A 6 9.60 6.97 7.13
C THR A 6 9.25 7.85 5.94
N HIS A 7 8.13 7.56 5.30
CA HIS A 7 7.57 8.36 4.21
C HIS A 7 6.21 8.93 4.62
N THR A 8 5.97 10.20 4.30
CA THR A 8 4.66 10.82 4.46
C THR A 8 3.93 10.82 3.12
N LEU A 9 2.72 10.25 3.10
CA LEU A 9 1.86 10.14 1.94
C LEU A 9 0.51 10.80 2.26
N SER A 10 -0.15 11.39 1.27
CA SER A 10 -1.48 11.99 1.48
C SER A 10 -2.39 11.83 0.27
N SER A 11 -3.70 11.84 0.52
CA SER A 11 -4.71 11.81 -0.52
C SER A 11 -6.03 12.38 -0.02
N PRO A 12 -6.77 13.13 -0.84
CA PRO A 12 -8.17 13.39 -0.56
C PRO A 12 -8.97 12.08 -0.66
N GLY A 13 -9.76 11.78 0.35
CA GLY A 13 -10.72 10.69 0.33
C GLY A 13 -11.98 11.09 -0.42
N LYS A 14 -12.30 10.38 -1.50
CA LYS A 14 -13.55 10.56 -2.25
C LYS A 14 -14.52 9.43 -1.95
N ILE A 15 -15.63 9.72 -1.28
CA ILE A 15 -16.68 8.74 -0.99
C ILE A 15 -17.24 8.22 -2.33
N GLN A 16 -17.25 6.90 -2.49
CA GLN A 16 -17.87 6.20 -3.62
C GLN A 16 -19.21 5.61 -3.24
N SER A 17 -19.33 5.06 -2.03
CA SER A 17 -20.58 4.52 -1.50
C SER A 17 -20.59 4.60 0.01
N TRP A 18 -21.76 4.81 0.59
CA TRP A 18 -22.00 4.80 2.03
C TRP A 18 -23.24 3.96 2.31
N ASP A 19 -23.05 2.81 2.95
CA ASP A 19 -24.13 1.94 3.40
C ASP A 19 -24.10 1.87 4.92
N GLU A 20 -25.10 2.44 5.58
CA GLU A 20 -25.18 2.51 7.04
C GLU A 20 -26.55 2.02 7.49
N ASP A 21 -26.54 1.07 8.42
CA ASP A 21 -27.77 0.62 9.05
C ASP A 21 -28.24 1.66 10.08
N ARG A 22 -29.30 2.37 9.70
CA ARG A 22 -29.95 3.42 10.51
C ARG A 22 -31.31 2.97 11.06
N THR A 23 -31.54 1.66 11.17
CA THR A 23 -32.81 1.11 11.69
C THR A 23 -33.11 1.58 13.12
N ILE A 24 -32.08 1.67 13.98
CA ILE A 24 -32.20 2.27 15.31
C ILE A 24 -32.18 3.80 15.18
N THR A 25 -33.21 4.48 15.66
CA THR A 25 -33.35 5.94 15.52
C THR A 25 -33.21 6.71 16.83
N THR A 26 -33.56 6.11 17.96
CA THR A 26 -33.46 6.73 19.30
C THR A 26 -32.00 6.91 19.72
N THR A 27 -31.63 8.09 20.26
CA THR A 27 -30.25 8.37 20.71
C THR A 27 -30.09 8.17 22.23
N PRO A 28 -28.88 7.79 22.71
CA PRO A 28 -27.72 7.39 21.93
C PRO A 28 -27.95 6.08 21.17
N ARG A 29 -27.35 5.95 19.98
CA ARG A 29 -27.45 4.73 19.15
C ARG A 29 -26.12 4.37 18.55
N VAL A 30 -25.98 3.09 18.21
CA VAL A 30 -24.86 2.57 17.43
C VAL A 30 -25.37 2.19 16.04
N THR A 31 -24.67 2.63 14.99
CA THR A 31 -24.94 2.24 13.61
C THR A 31 -23.68 1.61 13.00
N PRO A 32 -23.77 0.38 12.46
CA PRO A 32 -22.72 -0.15 11.61
C PRO A 32 -22.77 0.50 10.23
N ALA A 33 -21.60 0.78 9.64
CA ALA A 33 -21.51 1.30 8.28
C ALA A 33 -20.38 0.63 7.47
N SER A 34 -20.62 0.52 6.17
CA SER A 34 -19.70 0.03 5.15
C SER A 34 -19.52 1.15 4.12
N VAL A 35 -18.32 1.73 4.05
CA VAL A 35 -18.05 2.92 3.23
C VAL A 35 -16.86 2.65 2.33
N LYS A 36 -16.97 3.06 1.06
CA LYS A 36 -15.88 2.97 0.10
C LYS A 36 -15.37 4.34 -0.26
N PHE A 37 -14.06 4.49 -0.28
CA PHE A 37 -13.36 5.69 -0.70
C PHE A 37 -12.39 5.38 -1.85
N ALA A 38 -12.21 6.34 -2.74
CA ALA A 38 -11.04 6.42 -3.61
C ALA A 38 -10.00 7.37 -3.01
N LEU A 39 -8.72 7.00 -3.13
CA LEU A 39 -7.55 7.78 -2.76
C LEU A 39 -6.73 8.06 -4.03
N PRO A 40 -7.09 9.08 -4.83
CA PRO A 40 -6.61 9.25 -6.20
C PRO A 40 -5.11 9.57 -6.28
N GLU A 41 -4.56 10.35 -5.35
CA GLU A 41 -3.12 10.66 -5.33
C GLU A 41 -2.27 9.43 -4.98
N LEU A 42 -2.88 8.44 -4.33
CA LEU A 42 -2.25 7.17 -4.01
C LEU A 42 -2.67 6.05 -4.95
N SER A 43 -3.41 6.31 -6.03
CA SER A 43 -3.94 5.27 -6.93
C SER A 43 -4.50 4.05 -6.18
N SER A 44 -5.25 4.31 -5.10
CA SER A 44 -5.67 3.29 -4.14
C SER A 44 -7.16 3.43 -3.82
N SER A 45 -7.76 2.36 -3.32
CA SER A 45 -9.10 2.35 -2.75
C SER A 45 -9.05 1.94 -1.28
N LEU A 46 -10.06 2.38 -0.54
CA LEU A 46 -10.20 2.14 0.90
C LEU A 46 -11.64 1.71 1.17
N HIS A 47 -11.81 0.56 1.81
CA HIS A 47 -13.12 0.08 2.27
C HIS A 47 -13.12 0.03 3.79
N SER A 48 -13.88 0.94 4.39
CA SER A 48 -14.07 1.06 5.82
C SER A 48 -15.27 0.28 6.31
N SER A 49 -15.08 -0.41 7.44
CA SER A 49 -16.16 -0.89 8.30
C SER A 49 -16.17 -0.09 9.59
N TYR A 50 -17.24 0.68 9.82
CA TYR A 50 -17.41 1.53 11.00
C TYR A 50 -18.40 0.93 12.00
N LEU A 51 -18.18 1.23 13.27
CA LEU A 51 -19.23 1.26 14.29
C LEU A 51 -19.31 2.69 14.84
N MET A 52 -20.43 3.36 14.62
CA MET A 52 -20.62 4.78 14.94
C MET A 52 -21.61 4.93 16.09
N THR A 53 -21.20 5.55 17.19
CA THR A 53 -22.05 5.89 18.33
C THR A 53 -22.51 7.34 18.21
N TYR A 54 -23.76 7.55 17.82
CA TYR A 54 -24.39 8.87 17.74
C TYR A 54 -24.98 9.28 19.09
N LEU A 55 -24.67 10.50 19.52
CA LEU A 55 -25.16 11.11 20.74
C LEU A 55 -26.42 11.96 20.51
N PRO A 56 -27.20 12.27 21.56
CA PRO A 56 -28.19 13.33 21.50
C PRO A 56 -27.52 14.65 21.07
N GLY A 57 -27.97 15.23 19.95
CA GLY A 57 -27.33 16.41 19.33
C GLY A 57 -26.61 16.12 18.01
N GLY A 58 -26.43 14.83 17.65
CA GLY A 58 -25.94 14.41 16.34
C GLY A 58 -24.43 14.18 16.26
N ASP A 59 -23.66 14.61 17.26
CA ASP A 59 -22.24 14.27 17.36
C ASP A 59 -22.06 12.75 17.44
N ALA A 60 -20.92 12.26 16.94
CA ALA A 60 -20.62 10.84 17.00
C ALA A 60 -19.18 10.53 17.37
N SER A 61 -18.97 9.40 18.00
CA SER A 61 -17.66 8.75 18.13
C SER A 61 -17.71 7.42 17.39
N PHE A 62 -16.65 7.05 16.68
CA PHE A 62 -16.63 5.82 15.92
C PHE A 62 -15.29 5.10 16.01
N ILE A 63 -15.35 3.78 15.87
CA ILE A 63 -14.20 2.92 15.63
C ILE A 63 -14.31 2.30 14.24
N PHE A 64 -13.19 1.95 13.64
CA PHE A 64 -13.19 1.42 12.29
C PHE A 64 -12.00 0.52 11.99
N THR A 65 -12.18 -0.27 10.93
CA THR A 65 -11.15 -1.02 10.26
C THR A 65 -11.26 -0.75 8.77
N ASP A 66 -10.14 -0.43 8.12
CA ASP A 66 -10.09 -0.20 6.69
C ASP A 66 -9.28 -1.28 5.99
N VAL A 67 -9.78 -1.78 4.87
CA VAL A 67 -8.97 -2.53 3.90
C VAL A 67 -8.53 -1.56 2.81
N ILE A 68 -7.23 -1.34 2.70
CA ILE A 68 -6.63 -0.47 1.68
C ILE A 68 -6.04 -1.36 0.59
N THR A 69 -6.38 -1.08 -0.66
CA THR A 69 -5.84 -1.76 -1.84
C THR A 69 -5.15 -0.75 -2.74
N SER A 70 -3.85 -0.96 -2.98
CA SER A 70 -3.04 -0.15 -3.89
C SER A 70 -2.85 -0.90 -5.20
N SER A 71 -3.24 -0.26 -6.30
CA SER A 71 -3.18 -0.82 -7.66
C SER A 71 -2.13 -0.11 -8.52
N ALA A 72 -1.06 0.41 -7.89
CA ALA A 72 -0.10 1.30 -8.54
C ALA A 72 0.62 0.64 -9.73
N PRO A 73 0.48 1.18 -10.96
CA PRO A 73 1.31 0.75 -12.07
C PRO A 73 2.77 1.11 -11.80
N VAL A 74 3.69 0.16 -12.00
CA VAL A 74 5.15 0.26 -11.78
C VAL A 74 5.79 1.52 -12.40
N GLU A 75 5.17 2.11 -13.42
CA GLU A 75 5.70 3.27 -14.15
C GLU A 75 5.38 4.64 -13.56
N GLN A 76 4.52 4.73 -12.54
CA GLN A 76 4.15 6.01 -11.92
C GLN A 76 4.43 5.92 -10.43
N SER A 77 5.19 6.88 -9.89
CA SER A 77 5.52 7.03 -8.46
C SER A 77 4.31 7.32 -7.55
N LYS A 78 3.11 6.91 -7.96
CA LYS A 78 1.84 6.92 -7.22
C LYS A 78 1.70 5.58 -6.49
N GLY A 79 0.77 5.49 -5.54
CA GLY A 79 0.68 4.30 -4.68
C GLY A 79 1.33 4.49 -3.33
N PHE A 80 1.38 3.40 -2.58
CA PHE A 80 2.21 3.31 -1.38
C PHE A 80 3.65 3.01 -1.80
N LEU A 81 4.37 4.06 -2.23
CA LEU A 81 5.74 3.99 -2.74
C LEU A 81 5.89 3.12 -4.00
N GLY A 82 4.91 3.19 -4.92
CA GLY A 82 4.90 2.42 -6.15
C GLY A 82 4.65 0.91 -5.97
N GLN A 83 4.28 0.47 -4.77
CA GLN A 83 4.05 -0.93 -4.46
C GLN A 83 2.58 -1.30 -4.63
N GLU A 84 2.32 -2.40 -5.32
CA GLU A 84 1.00 -3.02 -5.42
C GLU A 84 0.77 -3.98 -4.24
N GLY A 85 -0.48 -4.02 -3.76
CA GLY A 85 -0.87 -4.92 -2.67
C GLY A 85 -2.01 -4.36 -1.86
N SER A 86 -2.21 -4.93 -0.68
CA SER A 86 -3.20 -4.47 0.29
C SER A 86 -2.67 -4.52 1.70
N PHE A 87 -3.31 -3.79 2.61
CA PHE A 87 -3.08 -3.87 4.04
C PHE A 87 -4.33 -3.41 4.79
N VAL A 88 -4.35 -3.64 6.10
CA VAL A 88 -5.45 -3.24 6.97
C VAL A 88 -5.00 -2.12 7.90
N THR A 89 -5.85 -1.14 8.11
CA THR A 89 -5.71 -0.17 9.21
C THR A 89 -6.82 -0.36 10.22
N GLN A 90 -6.58 0.06 11.46
CA GLN A 90 -7.62 0.18 12.48
C GLN A 90 -7.50 1.52 13.18
N GLY A 91 -8.62 2.08 13.61
CA GLY A 91 -8.61 3.40 14.20
C GLY A 91 -9.88 3.80 14.90
N LYS A 92 -9.88 5.07 15.31
CA LYS A 92 -11.01 5.74 15.94
C LYS A 92 -11.09 7.18 15.49
N GLY A 93 -12.28 7.74 15.57
CA GLY A 93 -12.50 9.14 15.26
C GLY A 93 -13.79 9.68 15.85
N THR A 94 -14.05 10.94 15.56
CA THR A 94 -15.26 11.64 15.97
C THR A 94 -15.81 12.50 14.84
N PHE A 95 -17.11 12.77 14.94
CA PHE A 95 -17.85 13.66 14.07
C PHE A 95 -18.55 14.71 14.93
N GLU A 96 -18.38 15.98 14.57
CA GLU A 96 -19.04 17.13 15.20
C GLU A 96 -20.15 17.65 14.29
N ALA A 97 -21.40 17.52 14.73
CA ALA A 97 -22.58 17.82 13.92
C ALA A 97 -22.75 19.31 13.63
N LYS A 98 -22.32 20.19 14.55
CA LYS A 98 -22.45 21.64 14.38
C LYS A 98 -21.57 22.18 13.27
N SER A 99 -20.32 21.73 13.23
CA SER A 99 -19.33 22.17 12.24
C SER A 99 -19.30 21.28 10.99
N TYR A 100 -19.98 20.13 11.02
CA TYR A 100 -19.89 19.09 9.99
C TYR A 100 -18.45 18.62 9.76
N THR A 101 -17.66 18.53 10.84
CA THR A 101 -16.26 18.10 10.75
C THR A 101 -16.07 16.70 11.30
N VAL A 102 -15.18 15.94 10.65
CA VAL A 102 -14.72 14.63 11.07
C VAL A 102 -13.23 14.67 11.31
N HIS A 103 -12.75 13.93 12.30
CA HIS A 103 -11.34 13.63 12.45
C HIS A 103 -11.15 12.21 12.97
N GLY A 104 -10.08 11.57 12.54
CA GLY A 104 -9.71 10.23 12.99
C GLY A 104 -8.20 10.02 12.96
N GLN A 105 -7.78 9.01 13.71
CA GLN A 105 -6.42 8.48 13.71
C GLN A 105 -6.48 6.97 13.55
N PHE A 106 -5.48 6.41 12.89
CA PHE A 106 -5.38 4.97 12.64
C PHE A 106 -3.93 4.50 12.64
N GLU A 107 -3.76 3.20 12.82
CA GLU A 107 -2.50 2.49 12.67
C GLU A 107 -2.65 1.39 11.62
N ILE A 108 -1.56 1.10 10.92
CA ILE A 108 -1.47 -0.07 10.05
C ILE A 108 -1.36 -1.30 10.95
N VAL A 109 -2.26 -2.27 10.77
CA VAL A 109 -2.24 -3.51 11.53
C VAL A 109 -1.06 -4.36 11.06
N GLU A 110 -0.16 -4.68 11.99
CA GLU A 110 1.06 -5.43 11.70
C GLU A 110 0.75 -6.78 11.03
N GLY A 111 1.55 -7.15 10.02
CA GLY A 111 1.42 -8.42 9.31
C GLY A 111 0.28 -8.51 8.30
N THR A 112 -0.51 -7.45 8.11
CA THR A 112 -1.63 -7.44 7.15
C THR A 112 -1.25 -7.06 5.73
N GLY A 113 -0.03 -6.55 5.53
CA GLY A 113 0.52 -6.21 4.22
C GLY A 113 0.64 -7.41 3.29
N THR A 114 0.19 -7.26 2.05
CA THR A 114 0.27 -8.26 0.97
C THR A 114 1.03 -7.70 -0.24
N GLY A 115 1.45 -8.58 -1.17
CA GLY A 115 2.17 -8.16 -2.37
C GLY A 115 3.47 -7.40 -2.04
N GLY A 116 3.71 -6.29 -2.73
CA GLY A 116 4.83 -5.37 -2.47
C GLY A 116 4.71 -4.57 -1.16
N LEU A 117 3.57 -4.68 -0.47
CA LEU A 117 3.32 -4.04 0.82
C LEU A 117 3.55 -4.97 2.02
N GLN A 118 4.11 -6.16 1.81
CA GLN A 118 4.49 -7.03 2.92
C GLN A 118 5.45 -6.32 3.89
N GLY A 119 5.14 -6.42 5.18
CA GLY A 119 5.95 -5.76 6.23
C GLY A 119 5.75 -4.25 6.34
N ILE A 120 4.75 -3.68 5.64
CA ILE A 120 4.37 -2.28 5.84
C ILE A 120 3.99 -2.02 7.30
N GLN A 121 4.51 -0.92 7.83
CA GLN A 121 4.19 -0.39 9.15
C GLN A 121 3.83 1.07 9.01
N GLY A 122 3.07 1.61 9.96
CA GLY A 122 2.76 3.03 9.93
C GLY A 122 1.53 3.39 10.72
N SER A 123 1.22 4.67 10.65
CA SER A 123 0.02 5.26 11.23
C SER A 123 -0.43 6.42 10.37
N GLY A 124 -1.59 6.97 10.69
CA GLY A 124 -2.08 8.13 9.97
C GLY A 124 -3.24 8.79 10.66
N VAL A 125 -3.70 9.83 10.00
CA VAL A 125 -4.85 10.61 10.41
C VAL A 125 -5.70 10.93 9.20
N PHE A 126 -6.98 11.16 9.42
CA PHE A 126 -7.82 11.83 8.45
C PHE A 126 -8.59 12.96 9.10
N ARG A 127 -8.85 14.02 8.34
CA ARG A 127 -9.52 15.22 8.84
C ARG A 127 -10.39 15.83 7.75
N SER A 128 -11.55 16.35 8.12
CA SER A 128 -12.33 17.21 7.23
C SER A 128 -11.48 18.38 6.76
N LYS A 129 -11.51 18.62 5.46
CA LYS A 129 -10.90 19.79 4.81
C LYS A 129 -11.99 20.48 3.98
N PRO A 130 -13.03 21.01 4.64
CA PRO A 130 -14.17 21.58 3.95
C PRO A 130 -13.69 22.75 3.11
N THR A 131 -14.10 22.78 1.85
CA THR A 131 -13.92 23.93 0.97
C THR A 131 -15.26 24.66 0.83
N GLU A 132 -15.25 25.81 0.17
CA GLU A 132 -16.49 26.55 -0.13
C GLU A 132 -17.48 25.71 -0.95
N THR A 133 -16.95 24.85 -1.84
CA THR A 133 -17.73 24.04 -2.77
C THR A 133 -17.90 22.58 -2.35
N ASP A 134 -17.12 22.10 -1.38
CA ASP A 134 -17.17 20.72 -0.90
C ASP A 134 -16.99 20.67 0.63
N LYS A 135 -18.12 20.64 1.33
CA LYS A 135 -18.15 20.52 2.81
C LYS A 135 -17.88 19.09 3.30
N GLY A 136 -17.87 18.09 2.41
CA GLY A 136 -17.67 16.68 2.73
C GLY A 136 -16.25 16.18 2.50
N SER A 137 -15.35 17.02 1.98
CA SER A 137 -13.96 16.67 1.69
C SER A 137 -13.21 16.22 2.96
N VAL A 138 -12.51 15.09 2.86
CA VAL A 138 -11.64 14.54 3.89
C VAL A 138 -10.25 14.34 3.31
N GLU A 139 -9.21 14.75 4.03
CA GLU A 139 -7.82 14.47 3.67
C GLU A 139 -7.30 13.32 4.54
N TYR A 140 -6.72 12.30 3.91
CA TYR A 140 -5.97 11.23 4.58
C TYR A 140 -4.48 11.54 4.51
N SER A 141 -3.77 11.32 5.62
CA SER A 141 -2.31 11.41 5.71
C SER A 141 -1.77 10.18 6.41
N PHE A 142 -0.76 9.56 5.79
CA PHE A 142 -0.10 8.36 6.25
C PHE A 142 1.37 8.65 6.52
N GLU A 143 1.88 8.14 7.62
CA GLU A 143 3.30 7.97 7.88
C GLU A 143 3.60 6.48 7.79
N VAL A 144 4.30 6.08 6.73
CA VAL A 144 4.56 4.67 6.43
C VAL A 144 6.05 4.36 6.44
N LYS A 145 6.36 3.14 6.86
CA LYS A 145 7.66 2.51 6.73
C LYS A 145 7.45 1.23 5.94
N LEU A 146 8.17 1.12 4.84
CA LEU A 146 8.25 -0.11 4.07
C LEU A 146 9.68 -0.62 4.17
N PRO A 147 9.88 -1.95 4.34
CA PRO A 147 11.21 -2.52 4.24
C PRO A 147 11.75 -2.24 2.83
N HIS A 148 12.79 -1.40 2.76
CA HIS A 148 13.45 -1.08 1.51
C HIS A 148 14.39 -2.23 1.12
N TYR A 149 14.33 -2.67 -0.13
CA TYR A 149 15.31 -3.60 -0.70
C TYR A 149 16.26 -2.83 -1.60
N ASP A 150 17.55 -2.79 -1.24
CA ASP A 150 18.57 -2.23 -2.12
C ASP A 150 18.91 -3.26 -3.19
N ILE A 151 18.53 -2.94 -4.42
CA ILE A 151 18.90 -3.69 -5.61
C ILE A 151 19.95 -2.88 -6.34
N SER A 152 21.18 -3.38 -6.35
CA SER A 152 22.26 -2.79 -7.13
C SER A 152 22.52 -3.65 -8.36
N LEU A 153 22.44 -3.04 -9.54
CA LEU A 153 22.88 -3.64 -10.79
C LEU A 153 24.33 -3.19 -11.04
N GLY A 154 25.25 -4.15 -11.07
CA GLY A 154 26.62 -3.93 -11.50
C GLY A 154 26.82 -4.51 -12.89
N SER A 155 27.58 -3.83 -13.74
CA SER A 155 28.15 -4.43 -14.94
C SER A 155 29.66 -4.58 -14.78
N LYS A 156 30.18 -5.77 -15.06
CA LYS A 156 31.63 -6.02 -15.10
C LYS A 156 31.94 -6.96 -16.25
N GLU A 157 32.86 -6.55 -17.13
CA GLU A 157 33.39 -7.39 -18.22
C GLU A 157 32.29 -8.05 -19.08
N GLY A 158 31.29 -7.26 -19.50
CA GLY A 158 30.19 -7.75 -20.34
C GLY A 158 29.11 -8.56 -19.60
N ASN A 159 29.27 -8.83 -18.30
CA ASN A 159 28.26 -9.51 -17.49
C ASN A 159 27.46 -8.49 -16.66
N ILE A 160 26.13 -8.62 -16.66
CA ILE A 160 25.24 -7.93 -15.73
C ILE A 160 25.12 -8.81 -14.49
N SER A 161 25.58 -8.31 -13.35
CA SER A 161 25.35 -8.93 -12.05
C SER A 161 24.29 -8.15 -11.29
N MET A 162 23.23 -8.85 -10.89
CA MET A 162 22.24 -8.31 -9.96
C MET A 162 22.61 -8.74 -8.55
N GLU A 163 22.89 -7.77 -7.68
CA GLU A 163 23.08 -8.02 -6.25
C GLU A 163 21.85 -7.49 -5.50
N ILE A 164 21.07 -8.41 -4.94
CA ILE A 164 19.95 -8.09 -4.05
C ILE A 164 20.46 -8.20 -2.62
N LYS A 165 20.63 -7.07 -1.93
CA LYS A 165 20.96 -7.08 -0.50
C LYS A 165 19.67 -7.07 0.31
N ALA A 166 19.12 -8.26 0.57
CA ALA A 166 17.88 -8.42 1.33
C ALA A 166 18.01 -9.41 2.48
N GLY A 167 17.65 -8.96 3.70
CA GLY A 167 17.15 -9.85 4.76
C GLY A 167 15.77 -10.36 4.32
N VAL A 168 15.65 -11.66 4.10
CA VAL A 168 14.77 -12.26 3.08
C VAL A 168 13.27 -12.27 3.44
N SER A 169 12.42 -11.79 2.53
CA SER A 169 11.10 -12.38 2.23
C SER A 169 11.13 -12.97 0.81
N ARG A 170 10.58 -14.18 0.64
CA ARG A 170 10.74 -15.04 -0.55
C ARG A 170 9.96 -14.58 -1.80
N TYR A 171 9.23 -13.45 -1.72
CA TYR A 171 8.28 -13.03 -2.75
C TYR A 171 8.82 -11.95 -3.72
N ALA A 172 10.02 -11.40 -3.49
CA ALA A 172 10.62 -10.40 -4.39
C ALA A 172 11.16 -11.00 -5.70
N LEU A 173 11.52 -12.29 -5.73
CA LEU A 173 12.13 -12.92 -6.91
C LEU A 173 11.25 -12.90 -8.19
N PRO A 174 9.96 -13.30 -8.16
CA PRO A 174 9.15 -13.35 -9.37
C PRO A 174 8.83 -11.96 -9.95
N MET A 175 8.84 -10.90 -9.14
CA MET A 175 8.66 -9.52 -9.61
C MET A 175 9.91 -9.00 -10.33
N LEU A 176 11.11 -9.39 -9.85
CA LEU A 176 12.39 -8.98 -10.42
C LEU A 176 12.73 -9.69 -11.74
N LEU A 177 12.29 -10.94 -11.93
CA LEU A 177 12.43 -11.63 -13.22
C LEU A 177 11.65 -10.93 -14.35
N ARG A 178 10.55 -10.24 -14.06
CA ARG A 178 9.79 -9.45 -15.06
C ARG A 178 10.50 -8.17 -15.48
N CYS A 179 11.25 -7.52 -14.59
CA CYS A 179 12.04 -6.34 -14.94
C CYS A 179 13.26 -6.70 -15.81
N ALA A 180 13.86 -7.87 -15.60
CA ALA A 180 14.94 -8.36 -16.46
C ALA A 180 14.49 -8.66 -17.89
N SER A 181 13.20 -8.91 -18.12
CA SER A 181 12.63 -9.18 -19.45
C SER A 181 12.49 -7.94 -20.35
N PHE A 182 12.64 -6.72 -19.80
CA PHE A 182 12.58 -5.48 -20.58
C PHE A 182 13.92 -5.13 -21.26
N PHE A 183 15.01 -5.81 -20.89
CA PHE A 183 16.20 -5.86 -21.74
C PHE A 183 15.98 -6.96 -22.76
N THR A 184 15.66 -6.58 -24.00
CA THR A 184 15.48 -7.49 -25.13
C THR A 184 16.75 -8.31 -25.36
N TYR A 185 16.78 -9.50 -24.75
CA TYR A 185 17.51 -10.67 -25.21
C TYR A 185 16.58 -11.85 -24.96
N GLU A 186 16.35 -12.67 -26.00
CA GLU A 186 15.58 -13.91 -25.88
C GLU A 186 16.27 -14.83 -24.87
N ILE A 187 15.76 -14.88 -23.64
CA ILE A 187 16.15 -15.90 -22.67
C ILE A 187 15.20 -17.10 -22.88
N PRO A 188 15.69 -18.28 -23.30
CA PRO A 188 14.85 -19.46 -23.35
C PRO A 188 14.40 -19.81 -21.92
N VAL A 189 13.08 -19.94 -21.74
CA VAL A 189 12.47 -20.39 -20.48
C VAL A 189 12.91 -21.83 -20.22
N LEU A 190 13.82 -22.03 -19.27
CA LEU A 190 14.12 -23.35 -18.71
C LEU A 190 13.33 -23.53 -17.41
N ASP A 191 12.57 -24.62 -17.33
CA ASP A 191 11.82 -25.06 -16.15
C ASP A 191 12.72 -25.09 -14.91
N TYR A 192 12.44 -24.22 -13.93
CA TYR A 192 13.14 -24.21 -12.66
C TYR A 192 12.35 -25.05 -11.64
N GLN A 193 12.83 -26.27 -11.37
CA GLN A 193 12.37 -27.10 -10.25
C GLN A 193 13.05 -26.60 -8.97
N ALA A 194 12.26 -26.11 -8.02
CA ALA A 194 12.76 -25.54 -6.77
C ALA A 194 13.18 -26.65 -5.79
N GLU A 195 14.47 -26.99 -5.77
CA GLU A 195 15.06 -27.70 -4.63
C GLU A 195 15.71 -26.73 -3.62
N ARG A 196 15.56 -27.13 -2.37
CA ARG A 196 15.83 -26.40 -1.14
C ARG A 196 17.31 -26.03 -1.00
N VAL A 197 17.68 -24.79 -1.35
CA VAL A 197 19.02 -24.25 -1.06
C VAL A 197 19.00 -23.58 0.32
N GLU A 198 19.63 -24.25 1.30
CA GLU A 198 20.00 -23.62 2.56
C GLU A 198 21.02 -22.50 2.31
N ALA A 199 20.91 -21.46 3.12
CA ALA A 199 21.47 -20.14 2.89
C ALA A 199 23.01 -20.12 2.88
N HIS A 200 23.61 -20.35 1.71
CA HIS A 200 24.86 -19.76 1.23
C HIS A 200 24.82 -19.81 -0.31
N GLY A 201 24.02 -18.93 -0.92
CA GLY A 201 23.66 -19.01 -2.34
C GLY A 201 24.58 -18.23 -3.27
N SER A 202 25.33 -18.98 -4.08
CA SER A 202 26.28 -18.55 -5.11
C SER A 202 25.69 -17.74 -6.26
N ILE A 203 26.58 -17.00 -6.93
CA ILE A 203 26.43 -16.24 -8.17
C ILE A 203 25.82 -17.13 -9.27
N ALA A 204 24.69 -16.73 -9.86
CA ALA A 204 24.27 -17.24 -11.17
C ALA A 204 25.03 -16.45 -12.25
N GLN A 205 26.04 -17.08 -12.87
CA GLN A 205 26.69 -16.53 -14.06
C GLN A 205 25.97 -17.05 -15.30
N VAL A 206 25.40 -16.15 -16.10
CA VAL A 206 24.89 -16.49 -17.44
C VAL A 206 25.94 -16.04 -18.45
N PRO A 207 26.60 -16.95 -19.20
CA PRO A 207 27.52 -16.55 -20.24
C PRO A 207 26.76 -15.95 -21.43
N LEU A 208 27.21 -14.79 -21.91
CA LEU A 208 26.81 -14.27 -23.22
C LEU A 208 27.51 -15.08 -24.31
N THR A 209 26.80 -16.02 -24.94
CA THR A 209 27.29 -16.66 -26.16
C THR A 209 26.77 -15.93 -27.40
N GLY A 210 27.68 -15.26 -28.10
CA GLY A 210 27.69 -15.03 -29.55
C GLY A 210 26.46 -14.40 -30.19
N ALA A 211 26.44 -13.07 -30.29
CA ALA A 211 25.72 -12.37 -31.35
C ALA A 211 26.76 -11.76 -32.31
N ASP A 212 26.82 -12.28 -33.54
CA ASP A 212 27.58 -11.70 -34.64
C ASP A 212 27.02 -10.30 -34.98
N PHE A 213 27.89 -9.30 -34.99
CA PHE A 213 27.58 -7.94 -35.45
C PHE A 213 27.95 -7.82 -36.94
N GLY A 214 26.93 -7.79 -37.81
CA GLY A 214 27.06 -7.35 -39.20
C GLY A 214 26.72 -5.86 -39.31
N TRP A 215 27.61 -5.10 -39.95
CA TRP A 215 27.50 -3.66 -40.21
C TRP A 215 26.33 -3.29 -41.13
#